data_AF-A0A835E9D5-F1
#
_entry.id   AF-A0A835E9D5-F1
#
_cell.length_a   1.000
_cell.length_b   1.000
_cell.length_c   1.000
_cell.angle_alpha   90.00
_cell.angle_beta   90.00
_cell.angle_gamma   90.00
#
_symmetry.space_group_name_H-M   'P 1'
#
loop_
_entity.id
_entity.type
_entity.pdbx_description
1 polymer ?
#
loop_
_entity_poly.entity_id
_entity_poly.type
_entity_poly.pdbx_seq_one_letter_code
_entity_poly.pdbx_strand_id
1 'polypeptide(L)'
;MASPAPPIADDHQALASLPALTDELLEEIFLRLPTPGDVARASAACPSFRSIITGRSFLRRFRAIHPPPLLGFAASEGFHPA
;
A
#
# COMPACT_ATOMS: atom_id res chain seq x y z
N MET A 1 14.23 50.47 4.84
CA MET A 1 14.11 49.09 5.36
C MET A 1 13.55 48.22 4.24
N ALA A 2 14.42 47.56 3.47
CA ALA A 2 13.98 46.68 2.39
C ALA A 2 13.39 45.40 3.00
N SER A 3 12.16 45.05 2.63
CA SER A 3 11.56 43.77 2.98
C SER A 3 12.36 42.64 2.33
N PRO A 4 12.75 41.57 3.04
CA PRO A 4 13.38 40.43 2.38
C PRO A 4 12.36 39.75 1.45
N ALA A 5 12.82 39.38 0.26
CA ALA A 5 12.05 38.59 -0.70
C ALA A 5 11.66 37.23 -0.08
N PRO A 6 10.51 36.64 -0.47
CA PRO A 6 10.12 35.33 0.04
C PRO A 6 11.18 34.28 -0.32
N PRO A 7 11.44 33.28 0.55
CA PRO A 7 12.33 32.18 0.22
C PRO A 7 11.77 31.46 -1.01
N ILE A 8 12.64 31.23 -1.99
CA ILE A 8 12.34 30.45 -3.20
C ILE A 8 11.84 29.08 -2.71
N ALA A 9 10.53 28.84 -2.84
CA ALA A 9 9.92 27.61 -2.37
C ALA A 9 10.56 26.42 -3.09
N ASP A 10 11.10 25.52 -2.28
CA ASP A 10 11.98 24.41 -2.60
C ASP A 10 11.45 23.46 -3.69
N ASP A 11 12.15 23.37 -4.82
CA ASP A 11 12.04 22.24 -5.76
C ASP A 11 12.21 20.89 -5.04
N HIS A 12 12.95 20.86 -3.94
CA HIS A 12 13.15 19.69 -3.09
C HIS A 12 11.86 19.21 -2.41
N GLN A 13 10.95 20.13 -2.05
CA GLN A 13 9.67 19.76 -1.44
C GLN A 13 8.69 19.23 -2.50
N ALA A 14 8.74 19.77 -3.71
CA ALA A 14 7.99 19.23 -4.85
C ALA A 14 8.50 17.83 -5.24
N LEU A 15 9.82 17.64 -5.29
CA LEU A 15 10.45 16.34 -5.57
C LEU A 15 10.25 15.32 -4.45
N ALA A 16 10.17 15.73 -3.18
CA ALA A 16 9.84 14.82 -2.08
C ALA A 16 8.36 14.39 -2.08
N SER A 17 7.48 15.22 -2.64
CA SER A 17 6.03 14.92 -2.73
C SER A 17 5.70 13.92 -3.83
N LEU A 18 6.48 13.86 -4.91
CA LEU A 18 6.22 12.94 -6.03
C LEU A 18 6.37 11.45 -5.65
N PRO A 19 7.43 11.01 -4.93
CA PRO A 19 7.53 9.65 -4.41
C PRO A 19 6.41 9.31 -3.44
N ALA A 20 6.05 10.23 -2.54
CA ALA A 20 4.96 10.01 -1.59
C ALA A 20 3.62 9.80 -2.30
N LEU A 21 3.30 10.63 -3.30
CA LEU A 21 2.12 10.46 -4.15
C LEU A 21 2.15 9.13 -4.92
N THR A 22 3.34 8.72 -5.38
CA THR A 22 3.52 7.44 -6.08
C THR A 22 3.26 6.25 -5.15
N ASP A 23 3.77 6.30 -3.93
CA ASP A 23 3.58 5.25 -2.92
C ASP A 23 2.12 5.15 -2.49
N GLU A 24 1.42 6.29 -2.35
CA GLU A 24 -0.02 6.33 -2.09
C GLU A 24 -0.83 5.67 -3.21
N LEU A 25 -0.52 5.98 -4.48
CA LEU A 25 -1.17 5.37 -5.63
C LEU A 25 -0.89 3.87 -5.72
N LEU A 26 0.35 3.43 -5.45
CA LEU A 26 0.71 2.03 -5.39
C LEU A 26 -0.03 1.30 -4.26
N GLU A 27 -0.15 1.93 -3.09
CA GLU A 27 -0.95 1.42 -1.97
C GLU A 27 -2.42 1.21 -2.40
N GLU A 28 -3.06 2.17 -3.07
CA GLU A 28 -4.42 2.01 -3.58
C GLU A 28 -4.56 0.88 -4.60
N ILE A 29 -3.57 0.71 -5.49
CA ILE A 29 -3.55 -0.39 -6.45
C ILE A 29 -3.46 -1.74 -5.73
N PHE A 30 -2.56 -1.87 -4.77
CA PHE A 30 -2.38 -3.12 -4.01
C PHE A 30 -3.60 -3.44 -3.12
N LEU A 31 -4.30 -2.44 -2.60
CA LEU A 31 -5.54 -2.65 -1.81
C LEU A 31 -6.69 -3.21 -2.66
N ARG A 32 -6.70 -2.91 -3.96
CA ARG A 32 -7.70 -3.40 -4.92
C ARG A 32 -7.42 -4.81 -5.42
N LEU A 33 -6.29 -5.42 -5.06
CA LEU A 33 -6.01 -6.80 -5.42
C LEU A 33 -7.03 -7.74 -4.75
N PRO A 34 -7.57 -8.71 -5.51
CA PRO A 34 -8.76 -9.47 -5.08
C PRO A 34 -8.45 -10.49 -4.00
N THR A 35 -7.20 -10.98 -3.91
CA THR A 35 -6.82 -11.99 -2.93
C THR A 35 -5.54 -11.62 -2.17
N PRO A 36 -5.37 -12.12 -0.92
CA PRO A 36 -4.09 -12.02 -0.21
C PRO A 36 -2.90 -12.61 -0.98
N GLY A 37 -3.15 -13.62 -1.83
CA GLY A 37 -2.13 -14.24 -2.68
C GLY A 37 -1.59 -13.30 -3.76
N ASP A 38 -2.45 -12.46 -4.35
CA ASP A 38 -2.02 -11.44 -5.31
C ASP A 38 -1.14 -10.39 -4.66
N VAL A 39 -1.51 -9.92 -3.47
CA VAL A 39 -0.71 -8.98 -2.68
C VAL A 39 0.66 -9.57 -2.32
N ALA A 40 0.70 -10.85 -1.95
CA ALA A 40 1.95 -11.54 -1.68
C ALA A 40 2.86 -11.62 -2.92
N ARG A 41 2.30 -11.90 -4.10
CA ARG A 41 3.05 -11.88 -5.37
C ARG A 41 3.59 -10.48 -5.70
N ALA A 42 2.79 -9.44 -5.53
CA ALA A 42 3.24 -8.06 -5.73
C ALA A 42 4.39 -7.68 -4.78
N SER A 43 4.29 -8.06 -3.50
CA SER A 43 5.34 -7.85 -2.50
C SER A 43 6.66 -8.55 -2.88
N ALA A 44 6.57 -9.71 -3.51
CA ALA A 44 7.74 -10.46 -3.96
C ALA A 44 8.41 -9.88 -5.23
N ALA A 45 7.75 -8.97 -5.97
CA ALA A 45 8.25 -8.45 -7.23
C ALA A 45 9.44 -7.49 -7.04
N CYS A 46 9.42 -6.63 -6.02
CA CYS A 46 10.54 -5.74 -5.71
C CYS A 46 10.56 -5.24 -4.25
N PRO A 47 11.72 -4.77 -3.74
CA PRO A 47 11.85 -4.27 -2.36
C PRO A 47 10.94 -3.07 -2.04
N SER A 48 10.71 -2.17 -2.99
CA SER A 48 9.86 -0.99 -2.79
C SER A 48 8.41 -1.40 -2.54
N PHE A 49 7.88 -2.34 -3.32
CA PHE A 49 6.52 -2.87 -3.13
C PHE A 49 6.39 -3.59 -1.80
N ARG A 50 7.41 -4.38 -1.43
CA ARG A 50 7.47 -5.01 -0.11
C ARG A 50 7.40 -4.00 1.02
N SER A 51 8.12 -2.87 0.92
CA SER A 51 8.11 -1.81 1.93
C SER A 51 6.70 -1.23 2.12
N ILE A 52 6.00 -0.94 1.03
CA ILE A 52 4.62 -0.42 1.05
C ILE A 52 3.67 -1.46 1.66
N ILE A 53 3.68 -2.69 1.15
CA ILE A 53 2.74 -3.76 1.53
C ILE A 53 2.94 -4.23 2.98
N THR A 54 4.16 -4.19 3.50
CA THR A 54 4.45 -4.53 4.90
C THR A 54 4.20 -3.35 5.86
N GLY A 55 3.84 -2.17 5.33
CA GLY A 55 3.49 -0.99 6.08
C GLY A 55 2.25 -1.17 6.96
N ARG A 56 2.25 -0.54 8.13
CA ARG A 56 1.14 -0.64 9.10
C ARG A 56 -0.17 -0.05 8.55
N SER A 57 -0.08 1.05 7.80
CA SER A 57 -1.22 1.70 7.13
C SER A 57 -1.90 0.73 6.17
N PHE A 58 -1.11 0.18 5.25
CA PHE A 58 -1.54 -0.79 4.26
C PHE A 58 -2.23 -1.99 4.92
N LEU A 59 -1.56 -2.66 5.87
CA LEU A 59 -2.10 -3.87 6.51
C LEU A 59 -3.40 -3.62 7.25
N ARG A 60 -3.54 -2.45 7.89
CA ARG A 60 -4.80 -2.06 8.56
C ARG A 60 -5.94 -1.89 7.56
N ARG A 61 -5.68 -1.19 6.45
CA ARG A 61 -6.68 -0.96 5.39
C ARG A 61 -7.04 -2.25 4.67
N PHE A 62 -6.03 -3.05 4.34
CA PHE A 62 -6.21 -4.34 3.68
C PHE A 62 -7.11 -5.26 4.50
N ARG A 63 -6.88 -5.40 5.82
CA ARG A 63 -7.75 -6.21 6.70
C ARG A 63 -9.16 -5.66 6.88
N ALA A 64 -9.34 -4.34 6.78
CA ALA A 64 -10.66 -3.72 6.85
C ALA A 64 -11.49 -4.00 5.59
N ILE A 65 -10.85 -4.10 4.42
CA ILE A 65 -11.49 -4.43 3.14
C ILE A 65 -11.64 -5.94 2.97
N HIS A 66 -10.65 -6.71 3.45
CA HIS A 66 -10.55 -8.16 3.33
C HIS A 66 -10.61 -8.79 4.73
N PRO A 67 -11.80 -8.90 5.34
CA PRO A 67 -11.94 -9.49 6.67
C PRO A 67 -11.41 -10.92 6.64
N PRO A 68 -10.55 -11.31 7.61
CA PRO A 68 -10.09 -12.68 7.68
C PRO A 68 -11.31 -13.59 7.86
N PRO A 69 -11.37 -14.74 7.17
CA PRO A 69 -12.42 -15.70 7.43
C PRO A 69 -12.41 -16.01 8.93
N LEU A 70 -13.58 -15.91 9.56
CA LEU A 70 -13.74 -16.16 11.00
C LEU A 70 -13.03 -17.47 11.33
N LEU A 71 -12.13 -17.44 12.32
CA LEU A 71 -11.38 -18.58 12.84
C LEU A 71 -12.33 -19.77 13.05
N GLY A 72 -12.42 -20.65 12.04
CA GLY A 72 -13.44 -21.70 11.99
C GLY A 72 -13.74 -22.22 10.58
N PHE A 73 -13.64 -21.40 9.54
CA PHE A 73 -13.83 -21.88 8.16
C PHE A 73 -12.86 -21.19 7.20
N ALA A 74 -11.77 -21.86 6.87
CA ALA A 74 -11.00 -21.55 5.67
C ALA A 74 -11.82 -21.96 4.45
N ALA A 75 -12.88 -21.20 4.14
CA ALA A 75 -13.53 -21.28 2.84
C ALA A 75 -12.64 -20.57 1.81
N SER A 76 -11.47 -21.17 1.55
CA SER A 76 -10.95 -21.14 0.20
C SER A 76 -11.78 -22.16 -0.56
N GLU A 77 -12.39 -21.75 -1.65
CA GLU A 77 -12.94 -22.67 -2.64
C GLU A 77 -11.97 -23.84 -2.84
N GLY A 78 -12.42 -25.08 -2.60
CA GLY A 78 -11.63 -26.26 -2.93
C GLY A 78 -11.43 -27.34 -1.86
N PHE A 79 -12.21 -27.39 -0.77
CA PHE A 79 -12.27 -28.64 0.00
C PHE A 79 -13.44 -29.52 -0.47
N HIS A 80 -13.13 -30.46 -1.37
CA HIS A 80 -14.00 -31.59 -1.70
C HIS A 80 -13.40 -32.86 -1.08
N PRO A 81 -13.84 -33.28 0.12
CA PRO A 81 -13.45 -34.59 0.64
C PRO A 81 -14.23 -35.68 -0.10
N ALA A 82 -13.51 -36.76 -0.45
CA ALA A 82 -14.04 -37.97 -1.06
C ALA A 82 -14.87 -38.80 -0.08
#